data_AF-A0A9D6G8U7-F1
#
_entry.id   AF-A0A9D6G8U7-F1
#
_cell.length_a   1.000
_cell.length_b   1.000
_cell.length_c   1.000
_cell.angle_alpha   90.00
_cell.angle_beta   90.00
_cell.angle_gamma   90.00
#
_symmetry.space_group_name_H-M   'P 1'
#
loop_
_entity.id
_entity.type
_entity.pdbx_description
1 polymer ?
#
loop_
_entity_poly.entity_id
_entity_poly.type
_entity_poly.pdbx_seq_one_letter_code
_entity_poly.pdbx_strand_id
1 'polypeptide(L)'
;MKSTPSLTTSKPPRLRVGLKDVSREEFSTALNAQLGKQRVSIMLDASVIAFFKAKAGERGYQTLINQALHQVMTGEQIESTLRRVIREELHPA
;
A
#
# COMPACT_ATOMS: atom_id res chain seq x y z
N MET A 1 14.59 -14.97 46.62
CA MET A 1 14.40 -14.63 45.19
C MET A 1 13.40 -15.64 44.63
N LYS A 2 12.15 -15.25 44.38
CA LYS A 2 11.13 -16.12 43.79
C LYS A 2 10.61 -15.45 42.53
N SER A 3 11.03 -15.95 41.38
CA SER A 3 10.58 -15.52 40.05
C SER A 3 9.34 -16.33 39.70
N THR A 4 8.18 -15.68 39.65
CA THR A 4 6.96 -16.26 39.07
C THR A 4 6.96 -16.00 37.57
N PRO A 5 6.85 -17.02 36.69
CA PRO A 5 6.83 -16.82 35.25
C PRO A 5 5.48 -16.23 34.81
N SER A 6 5.54 -15.15 34.03
CA SER A 6 4.38 -14.45 33.48
C SER A 6 3.57 -15.34 32.54
N LEU A 7 2.25 -15.32 32.73
CA LEU A 7 1.23 -16.06 32.01
C LEU A 7 1.28 -15.82 30.50
N THR A 8 1.33 -16.93 29.75
CA THR A 8 1.00 -16.99 28.33
C THR A 8 -0.41 -16.46 28.12
N THR A 9 -0.55 -15.24 27.59
CA THR A 9 -1.87 -14.70 27.24
C THR A 9 -2.27 -15.23 25.88
N SER A 10 -3.11 -16.27 25.87
CA SER A 10 -3.81 -16.82 24.71
C SER A 10 -4.93 -15.90 24.20
N LYS A 11 -4.73 -14.57 24.26
CA LYS A 11 -5.72 -13.61 23.78
C LYS A 11 -5.39 -13.25 22.34
N PRO A 12 -6.28 -13.50 21.35
CA PRO A 12 -6.02 -13.09 19.98
C PRO A 12 -5.76 -11.57 19.94
N PRO A 13 -4.84 -11.10 19.07
CA PRO A 13 -4.47 -9.69 19.00
C PRO A 13 -5.73 -8.84 18.83
N ARG A 14 -5.88 -7.83 19.69
CA ARG A 14 -7.04 -6.92 19.65
C ARG A 14 -6.89 -6.00 18.44
N LEU A 15 -7.81 -6.09 17.50
CA LEU A 15 -7.90 -5.15 16.38
C LEU A 15 -8.45 -3.82 16.88
N ARG A 16 -7.82 -2.72 16.48
CA ARG A 16 -8.18 -1.37 16.93
C ARG A 16 -8.29 -0.41 15.75
N VAL A 17 -9.28 0.47 15.82
CA VAL A 17 -9.39 1.65 14.96
C VAL A 17 -9.44 2.86 15.88
N GLY A 18 -8.42 3.71 15.83
CA GLY A 18 -8.22 4.77 16.83
C GLY A 18 -8.00 4.20 18.24
N LEU A 19 -8.78 4.67 19.22
CA LEU A 19 -8.73 4.21 20.62
C LEU A 19 -9.76 3.10 20.93
N LYS A 20 -10.49 2.59 19.93
CA LYS A 20 -11.57 1.61 20.13
C LYS A 20 -11.15 0.21 19.68
N ASP A 21 -11.40 -0.80 20.53
CA ASP A 21 -11.31 -2.22 20.18
C ASP A 21 -12.47 -2.54 19.21
N VAL A 22 -12.16 -3.10 18.04
CA VAL A 22 -13.12 -3.35 16.95
C VAL A 22 -13.11 -4.81 16.49
N SER A 23 -14.19 -5.24 15.85
CA SER A 23 -14.25 -6.55 15.21
C SER A 23 -13.37 -6.60 13.95
N ARG A 24 -13.11 -7.80 13.41
CA ARG A 24 -12.32 -7.97 12.18
C ARG A 24 -12.99 -7.32 10.95
N GLU A 25 -14.31 -7.28 10.93
CA GLU A 25 -15.12 -6.71 9.85
C GLU A 25 -15.11 -5.18 9.90
N GLU A 26 -15.20 -4.62 11.10
CA GLU A 26 -15.06 -3.17 11.31
C GLU A 26 -13.65 -2.69 11.00
N PHE A 27 -12.64 -3.48 11.39
CA PHE A 27 -11.24 -3.21 11.07
C PHE A 27 -10.99 -3.26 9.56
N SER A 28 -11.49 -4.27 8.85
CA SER A 28 -11.32 -4.37 7.39
C SER A 28 -12.05 -3.25 6.67
N THR A 29 -13.23 -2.83 7.15
CA THR A 29 -13.99 -1.71 6.58
C THR A 29 -13.27 -0.38 6.80
N ALA A 30 -12.74 -0.13 8.00
CA ALA A 30 -11.95 1.07 8.27
C ALA A 30 -10.65 1.10 7.44
N LEU A 31 -9.97 -0.04 7.30
CA LEU A 31 -8.79 -0.17 6.47
C LEU A 31 -9.11 0.09 4.99
N ASN A 32 -10.20 -0.46 4.47
CA ASN A 32 -10.66 -0.20 3.10
C ASN A 32 -11.15 1.24 2.92
N ALA A 33 -11.69 1.89 3.95
CA ALA A 33 -12.04 3.31 3.89
C ALA A 33 -10.79 4.20 3.84
N GLN A 34 -9.70 3.79 4.51
CA GLN A 34 -8.48 4.57 4.63
C GLN A 34 -7.45 4.29 3.52
N LEU A 35 -7.42 3.07 2.98
CA LEU A 35 -6.49 2.59 1.94
C LEU A 35 -7.19 2.14 0.65
N GLY A 36 -8.50 2.31 0.56
CA GLY A 36 -9.28 1.89 -0.61
C GLY A 36 -9.12 2.79 -1.82
N LYS A 37 -9.73 2.36 -2.92
CA LYS A 37 -9.77 3.12 -4.18
C LYS A 37 -10.50 4.44 -3.96
N GLN A 38 -9.77 5.55 -4.04
CA GLN A 38 -10.35 6.88 -3.96
C GLN A 38 -10.87 7.32 -5.33
N ARG A 39 -12.09 7.89 -5.38
CA ARG A 39 -12.60 8.54 -6.60
C ARG A 39 -11.91 9.89 -6.75
N VAL A 40 -11.12 10.03 -7.80
CA VAL A 40 -10.46 11.29 -8.17
C VAL A 40 -10.94 11.72 -9.56
N SER A 41 -11.13 13.02 -9.73
CA SER A 41 -11.40 13.63 -11.04
C SER A 41 -10.08 14.12 -11.62
N ILE A 42 -9.56 13.41 -12.61
CA ILE A 42 -8.32 13.76 -13.31
C ILE A 42 -8.60 13.86 -14.80
N MET A 43 -7.90 14.76 -15.48
CA MET A 43 -7.88 14.79 -16.94
C MET A 43 -6.77 13.87 -17.44
N LEU A 44 -7.08 13.05 -18.44
CA LEU A 44 -6.13 12.18 -19.13
C LEU A 44 -6.25 12.45 -20.62
N ASP A 45 -5.12 12.38 -21.31
CA ASP A 45 -5.10 12.55 -22.76
C ASP A 45 -5.93 11.48 -23.45
N ALA A 46 -6.61 11.86 -24.52
CA ALA A 46 -7.43 10.95 -25.31
C ALA A 46 -6.62 9.76 -25.85
N SER A 47 -5.34 9.99 -26.19
CA SER A 47 -4.41 8.96 -26.65
C SER A 47 -4.12 7.92 -25.58
N VAL A 48 -3.93 8.34 -24.33
CA VAL A 48 -3.71 7.47 -23.17
C VAL A 48 -4.94 6.61 -22.92
N ILE A 49 -6.13 7.22 -22.92
CA ILE A 49 -7.40 6.50 -22.75
C ILE A 49 -7.58 5.47 -23.87
N ALA A 50 -7.32 5.86 -25.13
CA ALA A 50 -7.43 4.97 -26.28
C ALA A 50 -6.47 3.77 -26.19
N PHE A 51 -5.21 4.02 -25.82
CA PHE A 51 -4.20 2.98 -25.63
C PHE A 51 -4.63 1.96 -24.57
N PHE A 52 -5.05 2.43 -23.38
CA PHE A 52 -5.45 1.53 -22.30
C PHE A 52 -6.79 0.84 -22.58
N LYS A 53 -7.71 1.46 -23.32
CA LYS A 53 -8.93 0.81 -23.80
C LYS A 53 -8.64 -0.32 -24.78
N ALA A 54 -7.69 -0.12 -25.71
CA ALA A 54 -7.28 -1.18 -26.63
C ALA A 54 -6.57 -2.34 -25.90
N LYS A 55 -5.79 -2.02 -24.87
CA LYS A 55 -5.04 -3.00 -24.05
C LYS A 55 -5.90 -3.75 -23.02
N ALA A 56 -7.04 -3.17 -22.63
CA ALA A 56 -7.90 -3.64 -21.55
C ALA A 56 -8.41 -5.08 -21.75
N GLY A 57 -8.82 -5.45 -22.97
CA GLY A 57 -9.52 -6.73 -23.17
C GLY A 57 -10.66 -6.88 -22.15
N GLU A 58 -10.69 -7.98 -21.39
CA GLU A 58 -11.64 -8.20 -20.29
C GLU A 58 -11.32 -7.42 -19.00
N ARG A 59 -10.07 -6.97 -18.82
CA ARG A 59 -9.66 -6.19 -17.65
C ARG A 59 -9.99 -4.72 -17.88
N GLY A 60 -10.80 -4.10 -17.02
CA GLY A 60 -11.13 -2.68 -17.16
C GLY A 60 -9.89 -1.77 -17.33
N TYR A 61 -9.92 -0.84 -18.28
CA TYR A 61 -8.79 0.06 -18.60
C TYR A 61 -8.30 0.86 -17.38
N GLN A 62 -9.19 1.20 -16.45
CA GLN A 62 -8.83 1.87 -15.19
C GLN A 62 -7.88 1.03 -14.33
N THR A 63 -8.05 -0.30 -14.31
CA THR A 63 -7.17 -1.20 -13.56
C THR A 63 -5.75 -1.15 -14.13
N LEU A 64 -5.61 -1.11 -15.46
CA LEU A 64 -4.30 -1.01 -16.11
C LEU A 64 -3.64 0.34 -15.86
N ILE A 65 -4.41 1.43 -15.86
CA ILE A 65 -3.90 2.76 -15.52
C ILE A 65 -3.39 2.78 -14.08
N ASN A 66 -4.18 2.28 -13.13
CA ASN A 66 -3.76 2.20 -11.74
C ASN A 66 -2.51 1.33 -11.57
N GLN A 67 -2.42 0.20 -12.28
CA GLN A 67 -1.24 -0.65 -12.24
C GLN A 67 0.01 0.07 -12.78
N ALA A 68 -0.12 0.83 -13.87
CA ALA A 68 0.98 1.63 -14.41
C ALA A 68 1.44 2.70 -13.40
N LEU A 69 0.50 3.38 -12.73
CA LEU A 69 0.82 4.35 -11.68
C LEU A 69 1.57 3.68 -10.50
N HIS A 70 1.13 2.49 -10.07
CA HIS A 70 1.83 1.73 -9.03
C HIS A 70 3.26 1.36 -9.45
N GLN A 71 3.47 0.96 -10.71
CA GLN A 71 4.81 0.63 -11.21
C GLN A 71 5.76 1.83 -11.17
N VAL A 72 5.27 3.02 -11.54
CA VAL A 72 6.06 4.26 -11.44
C VAL A 72 6.40 4.58 -9.98
N MET A 73 5.43 4.50 -9.07
CA MET A 73 5.67 4.73 -7.64
C MET A 73 6.73 3.78 -7.08
N THR A 74 6.66 2.49 -7.41
CA THR A 74 7.65 1.50 -6.98
C THR A 74 9.02 1.77 -7.61
N GLY A 75 9.06 2.16 -8.90
CA GLY A 75 10.29 2.53 -9.58
C GLY A 75 11.01 3.71 -8.92
N GLU A 76 10.28 4.78 -8.60
CA GLU A 76 10.83 5.96 -7.90
C GLU A 76 11.35 5.62 -6.50
N GLN A 77 10.64 4.73 -5.78
CA GLN A 77 11.09 4.24 -4.47
C GLN A 77 12.36 3.39 -4.56
N ILE A 78 12.47 2.53 -5.57
CA ILE A 78 13.67 1.71 -5.80
C ILE A 78 14.84 2.61 -6.20
N GLU A 79 14.63 3.57 -7.10
CA GLU A 79 15.69 4.49 -7.53
C GLU A 79 16.22 5.33 -6.37
N SER A 80 15.33 5.90 -5.55
CA SER A 80 15.73 6.68 -4.37
C SER A 80 16.48 5.82 -3.34
N THR A 81 16.03 4.59 -3.11
CA THR A 81 16.72 3.63 -2.24
C THR A 81 18.09 3.28 -2.80
N LEU A 82 18.20 3.01 -4.10
CA LEU A 82 19.44 2.66 -4.77
C LEU A 82 20.45 3.80 -4.75
N ARG A 83 20.02 5.04 -5.00
CA ARG A 83 20.87 6.25 -4.88
C ARG A 83 21.39 6.44 -3.45
N ARG A 84 20.58 6.12 -2.43
CA ARG A 84 21.01 6.18 -1.03
C ARG A 84 22.09 5.14 -0.74
N VAL A 85 21.84 3.88 -1.10
CA VAL A 85 22.80 2.78 -0.88
C VAL A 85 24.11 3.05 -1.61
N ILE A 86 24.07 3.48 -2.88
CA ILE A 86 25.30 3.82 -3.63
C ILE A 86 26.09 4.95 -2.94
N ARG A 87 25.42 5.96 -2.37
CA ARG A 87 26.10 7.05 -1.65
C ARG A 87 26.76 6.56 -0.37
N GLU A 88 26.09 5.67 0.36
CA GLU A 88 26.59 5.05 1.60
C GLU A 88 27.82 4.17 1.30
N GLU A 89 27.81 3.40 0.21
CA GLU A 89 28.93 2.53 -0.18
C GLU A 89 30.13 3.28 -0.80
N LEU A 90 29.90 4.46 -1.43
CA LEU A 90 30.96 5.28 -2.02
C LEU A 90 31.58 6.31 -1.05
N HIS A 91 30.99 6.51 0.12
CA HIS A 91 31.59 7.30 1.21
C HIS A 91 31.73 6.46 2.48
N PRO A 92 32.55 5.39 2.46
CA PRO A 92 33.02 4.82 3.71
C PRO A 92 33.91 5.90 4.37
N ALA A 93 33.63 6.18 5.64
CA ALA A 93 34.47 7.05 6.46
C ALA A 93 35.93 6.57 6.48
#